data_AF-A0A2A5XAU8-F1
#
_entry.id   AF-A0A2A5XAU8-F1
#
_cell.length_a   1.000
_cell.length_b   1.000
_cell.length_c   1.000
_cell.angle_alpha   90.00
_cell.angle_beta   90.00
_cell.angle_gamma   90.00
#
_symmetry.space_group_name_H-M   'P 1'
#
loop_
_entity.id
_entity.type
_entity.pdbx_description
1 polymer ?
#
loop_
_entity_poly.entity_id
_entity_poly.type
_entity_poly.pdbx_seq_one_letter_code
_entity_poly.pdbx_strand_id
1 'polypeptide(L)'
;MRSQNCKSPFRKALKLLTLLFITTIHLSFAQDVELGESLFSSNCASCHYLGPESKKLVGPGLNDHIFEEYTTEWLYSWIKNSSELIKSGDEQAISVFEQYNKSVMTAFPYFTNDDIDNILAYIKAGPVEVEEVAEESSEEVSSSSNPSTILIILLVALVLFAVVLARVKNVLKELKGDSTASLLESAITWLKATPIVVGLVVLYFVLSGLGAAWDGLLTVGVQQGYQPEQPIAFSHKLHAGENGVDCNYCHSGARHSKSAGVPSANVCMNCHTYINEGRSEDGTKEISKIYAAIGFDPETRSYIEGYEQQPIEWIRIHNLPDLAYFNHSQHVNVAGVECQECHGPIQ
;
A
#
# COMPACT_ATOMS: atom_id res chain seq x y z
N MET A 1 9.32 -75.08 64.53
CA MET A 1 7.86 -74.89 64.35
C MET A 1 7.64 -73.77 63.35
N ARG A 2 6.80 -74.02 62.32
CA ARG A 2 6.07 -73.09 61.41
C ARG A 2 6.76 -71.78 60.98
N SER A 3 7.15 -71.62 59.71
CA SER A 3 6.29 -71.23 58.57
C SER A 3 5.80 -69.77 58.65
N GLN A 4 6.25 -68.89 57.73
CA GLN A 4 5.41 -68.28 56.69
C GLN A 4 6.12 -67.13 55.93
N ASN A 5 6.29 -67.35 54.62
CA ASN A 5 6.16 -66.42 53.50
C ASN A 5 6.36 -64.89 53.72
N CYS A 6 7.49 -64.37 53.24
CA CYS A 6 7.61 -62.97 52.83
C CYS A 6 7.63 -62.92 51.28
N LYS A 7 6.48 -62.64 50.66
CA LYS A 7 6.38 -62.39 49.21
C LYS A 7 6.89 -60.98 48.93
N SER A 8 7.93 -60.85 48.11
CA SER A 8 8.55 -59.55 47.82
C SER A 8 7.59 -58.60 47.09
N PRO A 9 7.61 -57.29 47.42
CA PRO A 9 6.76 -56.28 46.78
C PRO A 9 7.25 -55.90 45.37
N PHE A 10 8.34 -56.49 44.89
CA PHE A 10 9.05 -56.07 43.68
C PHE A 10 8.31 -56.45 42.38
N ARG A 11 7.50 -57.52 42.40
CA ARG A 11 6.78 -58.01 41.20
C ARG A 11 5.50 -57.24 40.87
N LYS A 12 4.93 -56.48 41.81
CA LYS A 12 3.73 -55.66 41.57
C LYS A 12 4.08 -54.27 41.03
N ALA A 13 5.22 -53.69 41.44
CA ALA A 13 5.69 -52.41 40.93
C ALA A 13 6.07 -52.47 39.43
N LEU A 14 6.68 -53.58 38.98
CA LEU A 14 7.07 -53.74 37.57
C LEU A 14 5.88 -53.90 36.61
N LYS A 15 4.76 -54.48 37.07
CA LYS A 15 3.52 -54.61 36.29
C LYS A 15 2.68 -53.35 36.26
N LEU A 16 2.76 -52.49 37.28
CA LEU A 16 2.09 -51.19 37.26
C LEU A 16 2.84 -50.18 36.37
N LEU A 17 4.18 -50.23 36.37
CA LEU A 17 4.99 -49.32 35.53
C LEU A 17 4.92 -49.66 34.03
N THR A 18 4.73 -50.93 33.67
CA THR A 18 4.52 -51.35 32.27
C THR A 18 3.09 -51.11 31.78
N LEU A 19 2.09 -51.08 32.67
CA LEU A 19 0.72 -50.74 32.28
C LEU A 19 0.50 -49.23 32.16
N LEU A 20 1.26 -48.40 32.89
CA LEU A 20 1.18 -46.94 32.83
C LEU A 20 1.97 -46.32 31.64
N PHE A 21 2.85 -47.09 30.99
CA PHE A 21 3.63 -46.62 29.83
C PHE A 21 2.98 -46.98 28.47
N ILE A 22 1.91 -47.79 28.48
CA ILE A 22 1.22 -48.23 27.24
C ILE A 22 -0.03 -47.36 26.94
N THR A 23 -0.46 -46.49 27.86
CA THR A 23 -1.70 -45.70 27.72
C THR A 23 -1.50 -44.21 27.38
N THR A 24 -0.28 -43.77 27.02
CA THR A 24 0.00 -42.38 26.61
C THR A 24 0.68 -42.29 25.25
N ILE A 25 0.27 -43.13 24.31
CA ILE A 25 0.53 -42.93 22.88
C ILE A 25 -0.84 -42.95 22.18
N HIS A 26 -1.68 -41.97 22.52
CA HIS A 26 -2.61 -41.45 21.53
C HIS A 26 -1.81 -40.41 20.75
N LEU A 27 -1.13 -40.83 19.68
CA LEU A 27 -0.83 -39.91 18.58
C LEU A 27 -2.19 -39.53 18.00
N SER A 28 -2.78 -38.47 18.55
CA SER A 28 -3.74 -37.69 17.79
C SER A 28 -2.94 -37.07 16.65
N PHE A 29 -3.07 -37.60 15.44
CA PHE A 29 -2.70 -36.89 14.23
C PHE A 29 -3.65 -35.69 14.11
N ALA A 30 -3.36 -34.63 14.86
CA ALA A 30 -3.98 -33.34 14.62
C ALA A 30 -3.30 -32.77 13.37
N GLN A 31 -4.10 -32.51 12.33
CA GLN A 31 -3.63 -31.83 11.14
C GLN A 31 -3.13 -30.44 11.54
N ASP A 32 -1.91 -30.11 11.12
CA ASP A 32 -1.23 -28.87 11.45
C ASP A 32 -1.61 -27.80 10.42
N VAL A 33 -2.54 -26.94 10.82
CA VAL A 33 -3.07 -25.85 9.97
C VAL A 33 -1.98 -24.84 9.60
N GLU A 34 -1.00 -24.60 10.48
CA GLU A 34 0.12 -23.67 10.23
C GLU A 34 1.09 -24.24 9.19
N LEU A 35 1.39 -25.54 9.30
CA LEU A 35 2.16 -26.25 8.27
C LEU A 35 1.40 -26.28 6.94
N GLY A 36 0.08 -26.49 6.97
CA GLY A 36 -0.81 -26.45 5.82
C GLY A 36 -0.79 -25.10 5.10
N GLU A 37 -0.83 -24.00 5.87
CA GLU A 37 -0.72 -22.63 5.36
C GLU A 37 0.60 -22.39 4.62
N SER A 38 1.71 -22.81 5.22
CA SER A 38 3.04 -22.67 4.63
C SER A 38 3.16 -23.42 3.30
N LEU A 39 2.68 -24.67 3.28
CA LEU A 39 2.66 -25.52 2.09
C LEU A 39 1.76 -24.92 0.99
N PHE A 40 0.57 -24.44 1.36
CA PHE A 40 -0.36 -23.81 0.43
C PHE A 40 0.20 -22.52 -0.16
N SER A 41 0.73 -21.64 0.68
CA SER A 41 1.30 -20.35 0.26
C SER A 41 2.46 -20.53 -0.72
N SER A 42 3.27 -21.57 -0.51
CA SER A 42 4.47 -21.82 -1.32
C SER A 42 4.18 -22.54 -2.64
N ASN A 43 3.12 -23.35 -2.70
CA ASN A 43 2.90 -24.28 -3.83
C ASN A 43 1.55 -24.14 -4.54
N CYS A 44 0.55 -23.54 -3.91
CA CYS A 44 -0.85 -23.54 -4.38
C CYS A 44 -1.40 -22.13 -4.62
N ALA A 45 -0.99 -21.14 -3.80
CA ALA A 45 -1.54 -19.79 -3.81
C ALA A 45 -1.32 -19.02 -5.14
N SER A 46 -0.38 -19.45 -5.99
CA SER A 46 -0.18 -18.86 -7.32
C SER A 46 -1.32 -19.19 -8.30
N CYS A 47 -2.05 -20.28 -8.05
CA CYS A 47 -3.05 -20.81 -8.98
C CYS A 47 -4.43 -20.98 -8.36
N HIS A 48 -4.54 -20.99 -7.04
CA HIS A 48 -5.79 -21.13 -6.30
C HIS A 48 -5.99 -19.98 -5.31
N TYR A 49 -7.25 -19.58 -5.15
CA TYR A 49 -7.69 -18.63 -4.14
C TYR A 49 -8.49 -19.38 -3.06
N LEU A 50 -8.29 -19.03 -1.79
CA LEU A 50 -9.11 -19.54 -0.69
C LEU A 50 -10.37 -18.70 -0.55
N GLY A 51 -11.51 -19.23 -1.01
CA GLY A 51 -12.78 -18.55 -0.96
C GLY A 51 -13.73 -18.95 -2.11
N PRO A 52 -14.72 -18.11 -2.45
CA PRO A 52 -15.77 -18.49 -3.39
C PRO A 52 -15.24 -18.68 -4.82
N GLU A 53 -15.93 -19.52 -5.59
CA GLU A 53 -15.59 -19.82 -7.00
C GLU A 53 -15.60 -18.58 -7.90
N SER A 54 -16.31 -17.51 -7.53
CA SER A 54 -16.27 -16.22 -8.23
C SER A 54 -14.89 -15.56 -8.23
N LYS A 55 -14.04 -15.91 -7.26
CA LYS A 55 -12.66 -15.40 -7.11
C LYS A 55 -11.62 -16.44 -7.49
N LYS A 56 -11.97 -17.40 -8.37
CA LYS A 56 -11.00 -18.37 -8.92
C LYS A 56 -9.75 -17.66 -9.46
N LEU A 57 -8.66 -18.39 -9.70
CA LEU A 57 -7.43 -17.93 -10.36
C LEU A 57 -7.18 -18.81 -11.60
N VAL A 58 -6.05 -19.49 -11.73
CA VAL A 58 -5.88 -20.49 -12.81
C VAL A 58 -6.78 -21.71 -12.56
N GLY A 59 -6.88 -22.14 -11.30
CA GLY A 59 -7.80 -23.17 -10.84
C GLY A 59 -8.99 -22.61 -10.04
N PRO A 60 -9.91 -23.50 -9.61
CA PRO A 60 -11.09 -23.14 -8.80
C PRO A 60 -10.76 -22.36 -7.54
N GLY A 61 -11.77 -21.63 -7.04
CA GLY A 61 -11.78 -21.16 -5.65
C GLY A 61 -11.93 -22.35 -4.70
N LEU A 62 -11.04 -22.45 -3.72
CA LEU A 62 -11.03 -23.56 -2.77
C LEU A 62 -11.73 -23.13 -1.47
N ASN A 63 -12.80 -23.83 -1.12
CA ASN A 63 -13.59 -23.64 0.09
C ASN A 63 -14.26 -24.99 0.45
N ASP A 64 -15.17 -25.00 1.43
CA ASP A 64 -15.85 -26.21 1.92
C ASP A 64 -16.47 -27.08 0.82
N HIS A 65 -16.87 -26.50 -0.31
CA HIS A 65 -17.48 -27.20 -1.44
C HIS A 65 -16.60 -28.35 -1.99
N ILE A 66 -15.27 -28.21 -1.98
CA ILE A 66 -14.39 -29.26 -2.51
C ILE A 66 -14.46 -30.56 -1.71
N PHE A 67 -14.82 -30.47 -0.42
CA PHE A 67 -14.98 -31.64 0.46
C PHE A 67 -16.35 -32.29 0.34
N GLU A 68 -17.32 -31.58 -0.24
CA GLU A 68 -18.64 -32.10 -0.58
C GLU A 68 -18.63 -32.82 -1.93
N GLU A 69 -17.83 -32.29 -2.88
CA GLU A 69 -17.77 -32.80 -4.25
C GLU A 69 -16.75 -33.95 -4.41
N TYR A 70 -15.60 -33.91 -3.73
CA TYR A 70 -14.52 -34.87 -3.90
C TYR A 70 -14.17 -35.63 -2.61
N THR A 71 -13.86 -36.93 -2.78
CA THR A 71 -13.32 -37.74 -1.69
C THR A 71 -11.87 -37.40 -1.38
N THR A 72 -11.46 -37.55 -0.13
CA THR A 72 -10.08 -37.28 0.31
C THR A 72 -9.05 -38.09 -0.47
N GLU A 73 -9.34 -39.36 -0.77
CA GLU A 73 -8.47 -40.24 -1.56
C GLU A 73 -8.31 -39.77 -3.02
N TRP A 74 -9.39 -39.23 -3.59
CA TRP A 74 -9.34 -38.62 -4.92
C TRP A 74 -8.51 -37.35 -4.90
N LEU A 75 -8.69 -36.48 -3.89
CA LEU A 75 -7.90 -35.25 -3.71
C LEU A 75 -6.40 -35.56 -3.55
N TYR A 76 -6.03 -36.62 -2.82
CA TYR A 76 -4.62 -37.06 -2.77
C TYR A 76 -4.07 -37.39 -4.16
N SER A 77 -4.83 -38.15 -4.94
CA SER A 77 -4.42 -38.59 -6.27
C SER A 77 -4.33 -37.41 -7.25
N TRP A 78 -5.29 -36.48 -7.16
CA TRP A 78 -5.34 -35.27 -7.97
C TRP A 78 -4.19 -34.31 -7.67
N ILE A 79 -3.95 -34.01 -6.39
CA ILE A 79 -2.89 -33.08 -5.97
C ILE A 79 -1.50 -33.68 -6.29
N LYS A 80 -1.31 -34.99 -6.12
CA LYS A 80 -0.04 -35.62 -6.48
C LYS A 80 0.20 -35.63 -7.99
N ASN A 81 -0.81 -35.98 -8.79
CA ASN A 81 -0.67 -36.07 -10.24
C ASN A 81 -2.02 -36.10 -11.00
N SER A 82 -2.66 -34.93 -11.13
CA SER A 82 -3.90 -34.77 -11.91
C SER A 82 -3.78 -35.26 -13.37
N SER A 83 -2.62 -35.06 -13.99
CA SER A 83 -2.35 -35.50 -15.37
C SER A 83 -2.42 -37.03 -15.54
N GLU A 84 -2.08 -37.79 -14.50
CA GLU A 84 -2.18 -39.25 -14.52
C GLU A 84 -3.63 -39.71 -14.36
N LEU A 85 -4.41 -39.07 -13.48
CA LEU A 85 -5.85 -39.32 -13.37
C LEU A 85 -6.59 -39.04 -14.69
N ILE A 86 -6.31 -37.90 -15.32
CA ILE A 86 -6.89 -37.55 -16.62
C ILE A 86 -6.54 -38.62 -17.67
N LYS A 87 -5.29 -39.08 -17.71
CA LYS A 87 -4.85 -40.14 -18.64
C LYS A 87 -5.46 -41.50 -18.34
N SER A 88 -5.75 -41.81 -17.08
CA SER A 88 -6.42 -43.07 -16.70
C SER A 88 -7.88 -43.13 -17.13
N GLY A 89 -8.46 -42.01 -17.59
CA GLY A 89 -9.85 -41.94 -17.99
C GLY A 89 -10.82 -41.65 -16.84
N ASP A 90 -10.33 -41.07 -15.74
CA ASP A 90 -11.20 -40.67 -14.62
C ASP A 90 -12.15 -39.55 -15.06
N GLU A 91 -13.46 -39.82 -15.01
CA GLU A 91 -14.48 -38.93 -15.56
C GLU A 91 -14.53 -37.56 -14.83
N GLN A 92 -14.32 -37.55 -13.51
CA GLN A 92 -14.28 -36.32 -12.71
C GLN A 92 -13.06 -35.48 -13.06
N ALA A 93 -11.88 -36.10 -13.15
CA ALA A 93 -10.65 -35.44 -13.54
C ALA A 93 -10.73 -34.80 -14.94
N ILE A 94 -11.34 -35.51 -15.90
CA ILE A 94 -11.56 -34.99 -17.26
C ILE A 94 -12.53 -33.81 -17.24
N SER A 95 -13.64 -33.92 -16.51
CA SER A 95 -14.65 -32.85 -16.40
C SER A 95 -14.03 -31.56 -15.85
N VAL A 96 -13.29 -31.65 -14.75
CA VAL A 96 -12.58 -30.51 -14.15
C VAL A 96 -11.57 -29.94 -15.15
N PHE A 97 -10.79 -30.78 -15.82
CA PHE A 97 -9.81 -30.32 -16.80
C PHE A 97 -10.43 -29.55 -17.96
N GLU A 98 -11.58 -29.99 -18.49
CA GLU A 98 -12.29 -29.27 -19.54
C GLU A 98 -12.89 -27.95 -19.05
N GLN A 99 -13.45 -27.94 -17.84
CA GLN A 99 -14.05 -26.75 -17.22
C GLN A 99 -13.04 -25.61 -17.01
N TYR A 100 -11.79 -25.93 -16.66
CA TYR A 100 -10.73 -24.95 -16.40
C TYR A 100 -9.81 -24.74 -17.62
N ASN A 101 -10.38 -24.73 -18.83
CA ASN A 101 -9.70 -24.43 -20.09
C ASN A 101 -8.51 -25.35 -20.40
N LYS A 102 -8.54 -26.59 -19.94
CA LYS A 102 -7.45 -27.57 -20.12
C LYS A 102 -6.12 -27.08 -19.52
N SER A 103 -6.21 -26.26 -18.48
CA SER A 103 -5.06 -25.80 -17.71
C SER A 103 -4.47 -26.98 -16.94
N VAL A 104 -3.16 -27.18 -17.07
CA VAL A 104 -2.46 -28.29 -16.40
C VAL A 104 -2.10 -27.86 -14.99
N MET A 105 -2.63 -28.57 -13.98
CA MET A 105 -2.17 -28.43 -12.60
C MET A 105 -0.81 -29.13 -12.43
N THR A 106 0.16 -28.42 -11.87
CA THR A 106 1.50 -28.97 -11.57
C THR A 106 1.37 -30.20 -10.67
N ALA A 107 2.15 -31.24 -10.98
CA ALA A 107 2.18 -32.45 -10.17
C ALA A 107 3.07 -32.26 -8.94
N PHE A 108 2.60 -32.71 -7.78
CA PHE A 108 3.32 -32.68 -6.51
C PHE A 108 3.60 -34.10 -5.99
N PRO A 109 4.36 -34.94 -6.74
CA PRO A 109 4.56 -36.35 -6.38
C PRO A 109 5.38 -36.53 -5.09
N TYR A 110 6.02 -35.47 -4.61
CA TYR A 110 6.81 -35.45 -3.39
C TYR A 110 5.97 -35.17 -2.13
N PHE A 111 4.72 -34.72 -2.25
CA PHE A 111 3.85 -34.57 -1.09
C PHE A 111 3.41 -35.92 -0.54
N THR A 112 3.56 -36.09 0.77
CA THR A 112 2.98 -37.20 1.51
C THR A 112 1.47 -37.00 1.69
N ASN A 113 0.74 -38.03 2.10
CA ASN A 113 -0.68 -37.85 2.42
C ASN A 113 -0.85 -36.86 3.59
N ASP A 114 0.03 -36.93 4.59
CA ASP A 114 0.04 -36.03 5.74
C ASP A 114 0.26 -34.56 5.32
N ASP A 115 1.15 -34.30 4.35
CA ASP A 115 1.33 -32.94 3.80
C ASP A 115 0.06 -32.42 3.14
N ILE A 116 -0.61 -33.28 2.36
CA ILE A 116 -1.87 -32.92 1.70
C ILE A 116 -2.99 -32.74 2.74
N ASP A 117 -3.02 -33.56 3.77
CA ASP A 117 -3.97 -33.43 4.89
C ASP A 117 -3.83 -32.09 5.61
N ASN A 118 -2.60 -31.63 5.83
CA ASN A 118 -2.34 -30.31 6.41
C ASN A 118 -2.83 -29.19 5.48
N ILE A 119 -2.57 -29.29 4.17
CA ILE A 119 -3.07 -28.33 3.17
C ILE A 119 -4.61 -28.30 3.15
N LEU A 120 -5.26 -29.47 3.14
CA LEU A 120 -6.71 -29.61 3.16
C LEU A 120 -7.31 -29.06 4.47
N ALA A 121 -6.65 -29.29 5.61
CA ALA A 121 -7.05 -28.72 6.89
C ALA A 121 -6.99 -27.19 6.88
N TYR A 122 -5.96 -26.61 6.25
CA TYR A 122 -5.87 -25.16 6.06
C TYR A 122 -6.96 -24.61 5.14
N ILE A 123 -7.23 -25.26 4.00
CA ILE A 123 -8.33 -24.87 3.10
C ILE A 123 -9.67 -24.86 3.84
N LYS A 124 -9.90 -25.86 4.70
CA LYS A 124 -11.12 -25.97 5.51
C LYS A 124 -11.20 -24.94 6.64
N ALA A 125 -10.06 -24.58 7.24
CA ALA A 125 -10.02 -23.58 8.30
C ALA A 125 -10.23 -22.15 7.76
N GLY A 126 -9.77 -21.88 6.52
CA GLY A 126 -9.72 -20.55 5.94
C GLY A 126 -8.55 -19.71 6.51
N PRO A 127 -8.13 -18.64 5.82
CA PRO A 127 -7.12 -17.73 6.36
C PRO A 127 -7.67 -17.08 7.64
N VAL A 128 -6.84 -17.05 8.70
CA VAL A 128 -7.19 -16.33 9.93
C VAL A 128 -7.35 -14.86 9.56
N GLU A 129 -8.55 -14.32 9.75
CA GLU A 129 -8.85 -12.92 9.52
C GLU A 129 -7.98 -12.10 10.47
N VAL A 130 -6.86 -11.59 9.96
CA VAL A 130 -6.06 -10.60 10.67
C VAL A 130 -6.91 -9.34 10.64
N GLU A 131 -7.69 -9.13 11.70
CA GLU A 131 -8.26 -7.83 12.00
C GLU A 131 -7.12 -6.81 11.89
N GLU A 132 -7.24 -5.89 10.92
CA GLU A 132 -6.45 -4.68 10.93
C GLU A 132 -6.63 -4.06 12.31
N VAL A 133 -5.57 -4.12 13.12
CA VAL A 133 -5.47 -3.26 14.30
C VAL A 133 -5.48 -1.86 13.72
N ALA A 134 -6.66 -1.24 13.75
CA ALA A 134 -6.82 0.18 13.60
C ALA A 134 -5.88 0.81 14.61
N GLU A 135 -4.75 1.29 14.12
CA GLU A 135 -3.87 2.17 14.86
C GLU A 135 -4.72 3.41 15.14
N GLU A 136 -5.32 3.46 16.33
CA GLU A 136 -5.92 4.68 16.87
C GLU A 136 -4.82 5.73 16.84
N SER A 137 -4.87 6.59 15.82
CA SER A 137 -4.17 7.85 15.84
C SER A 137 -4.71 8.58 17.07
N SER A 138 -3.92 8.59 18.13
CA SER A 138 -4.13 9.49 19.25
C SER A 138 -4.24 10.89 18.68
N GLU A 139 -5.45 11.44 18.69
CA GLU A 139 -5.68 12.86 18.53
C GLU A 139 -4.96 13.56 19.69
N GLU A 140 -3.68 13.88 19.48
CA GLU A 140 -3.13 15.05 20.13
C GLU A 140 -3.97 16.23 19.67
N VAL A 141 -4.84 16.70 20.56
CA VAL A 141 -5.36 18.05 20.54
C VAL A 141 -4.17 18.98 20.70
N SER A 142 -3.44 19.15 19.60
CA SER A 142 -2.58 20.28 19.40
C SER A 142 -3.53 21.48 19.40
N SER A 143 -3.41 22.27 20.45
CA SER A 143 -3.80 23.68 20.42
C SER A 143 -3.06 24.32 19.25
N SER A 144 -3.66 24.22 18.06
CA SER A 144 -3.27 24.94 16.86
C SER A 144 -3.64 26.40 17.07
N SER A 145 -2.97 27.03 18.02
CA SER A 145 -2.83 28.46 18.02
C SER A 145 -2.00 28.79 16.77
N ASN A 146 -2.72 29.01 15.66
CA ASN A 146 -2.16 29.45 14.40
C ASN A 146 -1.10 30.53 14.69
N PRO A 147 0.13 30.43 14.15
CA PRO A 147 1.16 31.44 14.39
C PRO A 147 0.66 32.87 14.12
N SER A 148 -0.30 33.01 13.20
CA SER A 148 -1.02 34.26 12.91
C SER A 148 -1.88 34.80 14.07
N THR A 149 -2.59 33.96 14.84
CA THR A 149 -3.40 34.44 15.99
C THR A 149 -2.54 34.89 17.17
N ILE A 150 -1.43 34.19 17.44
CA ILE A 150 -0.45 34.62 18.46
C ILE A 150 0.15 35.98 18.09
N LEU A 151 0.53 36.18 16.82
CA LEU A 151 1.07 37.45 16.34
C LEU A 151 0.07 38.60 16.48
N ILE A 152 -1.22 38.35 16.21
CA ILE A 152 -2.27 39.36 16.38
C ILE A 152 -2.43 39.76 17.85
N ILE A 153 -2.46 38.80 18.77
CA ILE A 153 -2.57 39.07 20.22
C ILE A 153 -1.35 39.87 20.71
N LEU A 154 -0.14 39.49 20.28
CA LEU A 154 1.09 40.23 20.61
C LEU A 154 1.08 41.66 20.07
N LEU A 155 0.59 41.85 18.83
CA LEU A 155 0.49 43.18 18.23
C LEU A 155 -0.50 44.07 18.99
N VAL A 156 -1.66 43.53 19.38
CA VAL A 156 -2.65 44.24 20.20
C VAL A 156 -2.06 44.62 21.56
N ALA A 157 -1.37 43.69 22.23
CA ALA A 157 -0.71 43.95 23.51
C ALA A 157 0.36 45.05 23.40
N LEU A 158 1.15 45.05 22.32
CA LEU A 158 2.20 46.05 22.07
C LEU A 158 1.60 47.44 21.82
N VAL A 159 0.51 47.53 21.05
CA VAL A 159 -0.21 48.79 20.82
C VAL A 159 -0.80 49.33 22.13
N LEU A 160 -1.43 48.48 22.95
CA LEU A 160 -1.97 48.88 24.26
C LEU A 160 -0.86 49.39 25.18
N PHE A 161 0.28 48.71 25.22
CA PHE A 161 1.44 49.13 26.01
C PHE A 161 1.99 50.49 25.55
N ALA A 162 2.09 50.72 24.24
CA ALA A 162 2.50 52.01 23.68
C ALA A 162 1.55 53.15 24.07
N VAL A 163 0.23 52.89 24.09
CA VAL A 163 -0.77 53.88 24.54
C VAL A 163 -0.60 54.22 26.02
N VAL A 164 -0.40 53.21 26.88
CA VAL A 164 -0.17 53.41 28.31
C VAL A 164 1.09 54.25 28.55
N LEU A 165 2.20 53.90 27.91
CA LEU A 165 3.46 54.65 28.04
C LEU A 165 3.32 56.10 27.57
N ALA A 166 2.59 56.35 26.49
CA ALA A 166 2.33 57.70 26.01
C ALA A 166 1.46 58.52 26.97
N ARG A 167 0.46 57.89 27.60
CA ARG A 167 -0.35 58.53 28.66
C ARG A 167 0.51 58.91 29.86
N VAL A 168 1.33 57.98 30.36
CA VAL A 168 2.25 58.24 31.48
C VAL A 168 3.23 59.38 31.13
N LYS A 169 3.82 59.35 29.94
CA LYS A 169 4.74 60.41 29.46
C LYS A 169 4.04 61.78 29.39
N ASN A 170 2.79 61.83 28.91
CA ASN A 170 2.04 63.07 28.81
C ASN A 170 1.64 63.63 30.18
N VAL A 171 1.26 62.78 31.14
CA VAL A 171 1.01 63.20 32.54
C VAL A 171 2.27 63.79 33.17
N LEU A 172 3.43 63.15 32.96
CA LEU A 172 4.71 63.67 33.47
C LEU A 172 5.11 65.02 32.85
N LYS A 173 4.78 65.25 31.58
CA LYS A 173 5.00 66.55 30.90
C LYS A 173 4.07 67.63 31.44
N GLU A 174 2.81 67.29 31.69
CA GLU A 174 1.82 68.20 32.28
C GLU A 174 2.25 68.64 33.69
N LEU A 175 2.78 67.73 34.52
CA LEU A 175 3.36 68.04 35.83
C LEU A 175 4.62 68.93 35.77
N LYS A 176 5.32 68.97 34.62
CA LYS A 176 6.45 69.87 34.37
C LYS A 176 6.03 71.19 33.71
N GLY A 177 4.76 71.38 33.36
CA GLY A 177 4.25 72.57 32.66
C GLY A 177 4.57 72.61 31.15
N ASP A 178 4.97 71.48 30.56
CA ASP A 178 5.30 71.36 29.14
C ASP A 178 4.07 70.99 28.30
N SER A 179 4.07 71.38 27.02
CA SER A 179 3.00 71.00 26.09
C SER A 179 2.97 69.48 25.85
N THR A 180 1.79 68.88 25.99
CA THR A 180 1.55 67.47 25.66
C THR A 180 1.55 67.26 24.14
N ALA A 181 2.00 66.09 23.70
CA ALA A 181 2.02 65.75 22.29
C ALA A 181 1.18 64.49 22.06
N SER A 182 0.48 64.44 20.94
CA SER A 182 -0.18 63.20 20.53
C SER A 182 0.86 62.12 20.18
N LEU A 183 0.43 60.86 20.23
CA LEU A 183 1.24 59.72 19.79
C LEU A 183 1.74 59.91 18.35
N LEU A 184 0.87 60.44 17.48
CA LEU A 184 1.14 60.64 16.07
C LEU A 184 2.14 61.79 15.84
N GLU A 185 2.00 62.93 16.53
CA GLU A 185 2.98 64.02 16.48
C GLU A 185 4.35 63.59 17.02
N SER A 186 4.36 62.81 18.10
CA SER A 186 5.60 62.25 18.67
C SER A 186 6.30 61.30 17.70
N ALA A 187 5.55 60.52 16.92
CA ALA A 187 6.10 59.66 15.88
C ALA A 187 6.68 60.49 14.71
N ILE A 188 5.94 61.49 14.20
CA ILE A 188 6.38 62.35 13.09
C ILE A 188 7.64 63.14 13.46
N THR A 189 7.71 63.68 14.68
CA THR A 189 8.88 64.43 15.15
C THR A 189 10.11 63.52 15.29
N TRP A 190 9.93 62.29 15.79
CA TRP A 190 10.99 61.29 15.85
C TRP A 190 11.49 60.86 14.46
N LEU A 191 10.58 60.64 13.51
CA LEU A 191 10.92 60.34 12.11
C LEU A 191 11.78 61.45 11.48
N LYS A 192 11.41 62.72 11.69
CA LYS A 192 12.19 63.87 11.20
C LYS A 192 13.56 63.99 11.89
N ALA A 193 13.66 63.61 13.16
CA ALA A 193 14.90 63.66 13.94
C ALA A 193 15.89 62.52 13.60
N THR A 194 15.44 61.46 12.93
CA THR A 194 16.24 60.24 12.68
C THR A 194 16.29 59.83 11.19
N PRO A 195 16.70 60.73 10.27
CA PRO A 195 16.63 60.48 8.82
C PRO A 195 17.46 59.27 8.35
N ILE A 196 18.57 58.96 9.04
CA ILE A 196 19.41 57.78 8.75
C ILE A 196 18.64 56.48 9.06
N VAL A 197 17.96 56.42 10.21
CA VAL A 197 17.19 55.23 10.61
C VAL A 197 16.02 55.02 9.65
N VAL A 198 15.31 56.11 9.30
CA VAL A 198 14.23 56.05 8.31
C VAL A 198 14.77 55.60 6.94
N GLY A 199 15.92 56.13 6.51
CA GLY A 199 16.58 55.71 5.27
C GLY A 199 16.95 54.23 5.24
N LEU A 200 17.51 53.70 6.34
CA LEU A 200 17.84 52.28 6.46
C LEU A 200 16.60 51.39 6.48
N VAL A 201 15.54 51.81 7.17
CA VAL A 201 14.26 51.08 7.20
C VAL A 201 13.61 51.06 5.82
N VAL A 202 13.57 52.20 5.13
CA VAL A 202 13.06 52.28 3.75
C VAL A 202 13.90 51.42 2.82
N LEU A 203 15.23 51.49 2.90
CA LEU A 203 16.14 50.65 2.12
C LEU A 203 15.88 49.16 2.36
N TYR A 204 15.71 48.75 3.62
CA TYR A 204 15.36 47.38 3.97
C TYR A 204 14.06 46.92 3.32
N PHE A 205 12.99 47.71 3.39
CA PHE A 205 11.71 47.36 2.76
C PHE A 205 11.81 47.34 1.23
N VAL A 206 12.57 48.25 0.63
CA VAL A 206 12.83 48.24 -0.82
C VAL A 206 13.58 46.98 -1.22
N LEU A 207 14.68 46.63 -0.54
CA LEU A 207 15.46 45.43 -0.84
C LEU A 207 14.64 44.15 -0.61
N SER A 208 13.85 44.10 0.47
CA SER A 208 12.97 42.96 0.76
C SER A 208 11.87 42.83 -0.28
N GLY A 209 11.26 43.93 -0.71
CA GLY A 209 10.26 43.95 -1.76
C GLY A 209 10.83 43.53 -3.12
N LEU A 210 12.03 44.00 -3.47
CA LEU A 210 12.76 43.56 -4.66
C LEU A 210 13.12 42.06 -4.58
N GLY A 211 13.55 41.58 -3.43
CA GLY A 211 13.82 40.16 -3.18
C GLY A 211 12.57 39.30 -3.37
N ALA A 212 11.46 39.66 -2.72
CA ALA A 212 10.20 38.95 -2.86
C ALA A 212 9.64 38.99 -4.29
N ALA A 213 9.78 40.11 -4.99
CA ALA A 213 9.41 40.21 -6.40
C ALA A 213 10.28 39.31 -7.29
N TRP A 214 11.58 39.26 -7.01
CA TRP A 214 12.52 38.39 -7.71
C TRP A 214 12.20 36.91 -7.48
N ASP A 215 11.99 36.50 -6.23
CA ASP A 215 11.61 35.14 -5.86
C ASP A 215 10.27 34.75 -6.51
N GLY A 216 9.29 35.67 -6.51
CA GLY A 216 8.01 35.48 -7.21
C GLY A 216 8.21 35.22 -8.71
N LEU A 217 9.07 35.99 -9.38
CA LEU A 217 9.39 35.78 -10.79
C LEU A 217 10.07 34.42 -11.05
N LEU A 218 10.92 33.96 -10.14
CA LEU A 218 11.60 32.65 -10.26
C LEU A 218 10.64 31.46 -10.13
N THR A 219 9.45 31.64 -9.55
CA THR A 219 8.43 30.58 -9.48
C THR A 219 7.59 30.45 -10.75
N VAL A 220 7.65 31.42 -11.67
CA VAL A 220 6.87 31.38 -12.90
C VAL A 220 7.33 30.21 -13.77
N GLY A 221 6.40 29.30 -14.08
CA GLY A 221 6.68 28.10 -14.88
C GLY A 221 7.23 26.91 -14.08
N VAL A 222 7.36 27.03 -12.76
CA VAL A 222 7.73 25.92 -11.86
C VAL A 222 6.45 25.21 -11.41
N GLN A 223 6.31 23.93 -11.78
CA GLN A 223 5.13 23.10 -11.47
C GLN A 223 5.42 22.02 -10.42
N GLN A 224 6.28 22.31 -9.44
CA GLN A 224 6.60 21.35 -8.38
C GLN A 224 5.36 21.01 -7.54
N GLY A 225 5.20 19.73 -7.20
CA GLY A 225 4.05 19.24 -6.43
C GLY A 225 2.73 19.19 -7.20
N TYR A 226 2.73 19.35 -8.52
CA TYR A 226 1.52 19.23 -9.33
C TYR A 226 0.98 17.79 -9.30
N GLN A 227 -0.22 17.61 -8.75
CA GLN A 227 -0.88 16.33 -8.53
C GLN A 227 -2.35 16.40 -8.98
N PRO A 228 -2.64 16.25 -10.28
CA PRO A 228 -4.01 16.24 -10.78
C PRO A 228 -4.71 14.91 -10.46
N GLU A 229 -6.03 14.95 -10.35
CA GLU A 229 -6.84 13.72 -10.31
C GLU A 229 -6.72 12.97 -11.64
N GLN A 230 -6.39 11.68 -11.57
CA GLN A 230 -6.26 10.81 -12.75
C GLN A 230 -7.58 10.10 -13.03
N PRO A 231 -7.84 9.68 -14.30
CA PRO A 231 -9.07 8.95 -14.65
C PRO A 231 -9.22 7.63 -13.87
N ILE A 232 -8.09 6.99 -13.57
CA ILE A 232 -7.97 5.83 -12.70
C ILE A 232 -6.99 6.20 -11.58
N ALA A 233 -7.38 6.00 -10.33
CA ALA A 233 -6.55 6.30 -9.15
C ALA A 233 -5.45 5.24 -8.97
N PHE A 234 -4.50 5.23 -9.90
CA PHE A 234 -3.39 4.29 -9.89
C PHE A 234 -2.37 4.60 -8.78
N SER A 235 -2.06 3.60 -7.96
CA SER A 235 -1.08 3.72 -6.87
C SER A 235 0.28 3.16 -7.29
N HIS A 236 1.26 4.04 -7.54
CA HIS A 236 2.66 3.62 -7.74
C HIS A 236 3.24 2.99 -6.47
N LYS A 237 2.83 3.46 -5.28
CA LYS A 237 3.26 2.92 -4.00
C LYS A 237 2.94 1.43 -3.85
N LEU A 238 1.71 1.05 -4.21
CA LEU A 238 1.28 -0.34 -4.14
C LEU A 238 2.04 -1.22 -5.14
N HIS A 239 2.18 -0.78 -6.38
CA HIS A 239 2.76 -1.59 -7.44
C HIS A 239 4.28 -1.67 -7.36
N ALA A 240 4.97 -0.53 -7.33
CA ALA A 240 6.43 -0.48 -7.36
C ALA A 240 7.06 -0.61 -5.97
N GLY A 241 6.42 -0.10 -4.92
CA GLY A 241 6.94 -0.14 -3.56
C GLY A 241 6.66 -1.45 -2.85
N GLU A 242 5.38 -1.73 -2.62
CA GLU A 242 4.99 -2.85 -1.79
C GLU A 242 5.07 -4.19 -2.52
N ASN A 243 4.62 -4.24 -3.78
CA ASN A 243 4.69 -5.44 -4.61
C ASN A 243 6.01 -5.58 -5.39
N GLY A 244 6.88 -4.58 -5.36
CA GLY A 244 8.21 -4.64 -5.97
C GLY A 244 8.23 -4.77 -7.49
N VAL A 245 7.19 -4.30 -8.20
CA VAL A 245 7.13 -4.34 -9.67
C VAL A 245 8.17 -3.38 -10.25
N ASP A 246 9.07 -3.91 -11.09
CA ASP A 246 10.12 -3.11 -11.74
C ASP A 246 9.52 -1.99 -12.61
N CYS A 247 10.10 -0.78 -12.53
CA CYS A 247 9.60 0.38 -13.26
C CYS A 247 9.53 0.16 -14.78
N ASN A 248 10.45 -0.60 -15.35
CA ASN A 248 10.56 -0.86 -16.79
C ASN A 248 9.57 -1.93 -17.26
N TYR A 249 8.92 -2.67 -16.35
CA TYR A 249 7.86 -3.59 -16.72
C TYR A 249 6.70 -2.83 -17.36
N CYS A 250 6.27 -1.74 -16.73
CA CYS A 250 5.23 -0.86 -17.26
C CYS A 250 5.79 0.18 -18.24
N HIS A 251 6.92 0.82 -17.90
CA HIS A 251 7.53 1.89 -18.68
C HIS A 251 8.68 1.39 -19.56
N SER A 252 8.43 0.34 -20.33
CA SER A 252 9.45 -0.34 -21.16
C SER A 252 10.13 0.57 -22.18
N GLY A 253 9.46 1.64 -22.62
CA GLY A 253 10.03 2.65 -23.50
C GLY A 253 11.25 3.36 -22.92
N ALA A 254 11.42 3.36 -21.59
CA ALA A 254 12.50 4.08 -20.92
C ALA A 254 13.89 3.59 -21.36
N ARG A 255 14.02 2.30 -21.66
CA ARG A 255 15.28 1.69 -22.12
C ARG A 255 15.47 1.76 -23.63
N HIS A 256 14.42 1.96 -24.43
CA HIS A 256 14.54 1.75 -25.88
C HIS A 256 14.14 2.95 -26.73
N SER A 257 13.49 3.94 -26.13
CA SER A 257 12.91 5.08 -26.83
C SER A 257 13.29 6.40 -26.15
N LYS A 258 13.02 7.50 -26.86
CA LYS A 258 13.12 8.84 -26.29
C LYS A 258 12.08 9.09 -25.18
N SER A 259 10.96 8.40 -25.25
CA SER A 259 9.86 8.50 -24.29
C SER A 259 9.69 7.17 -23.55
N ALA A 260 9.58 7.23 -22.23
CA ALA A 260 9.22 6.06 -21.42
C ALA A 260 7.82 5.53 -21.76
N GLY A 261 6.91 6.44 -22.15
CA GLY A 261 5.51 6.14 -22.48
C GLY A 261 4.68 5.79 -21.25
N VAL A 262 3.36 5.92 -21.36
CA VAL A 262 2.40 5.32 -20.42
C VAL A 262 2.06 3.94 -20.98
N PRO A 263 2.02 2.88 -20.15
CA PRO A 263 1.68 1.54 -20.63
C PRO A 263 0.29 1.52 -21.27
N SER A 264 0.10 0.63 -22.25
CA SER A 264 -1.24 0.31 -22.73
C SER A 264 -2.01 -0.46 -21.65
N ALA A 265 -3.34 -0.42 -21.73
CA ALA A 265 -4.19 -1.14 -20.78
C ALA A 265 -3.94 -2.66 -20.77
N ASN A 266 -3.39 -3.23 -21.86
CA ASN A 266 -3.00 -4.64 -21.91
C ASN A 266 -1.93 -5.01 -20.88
N VAL A 267 -1.01 -4.10 -20.54
CA VAL A 267 0.00 -4.36 -19.50
C VAL A 267 -0.68 -4.54 -18.14
N CYS A 268 -1.71 -3.75 -17.85
CA CYS A 268 -2.52 -3.90 -16.64
C CYS A 268 -3.17 -5.31 -16.60
N MET A 269 -3.66 -5.78 -17.74
CA MET A 269 -4.35 -7.06 -17.85
C MET A 269 -3.46 -8.29 -17.69
N ASN A 270 -2.14 -8.17 -17.80
CA ASN A 270 -1.23 -9.27 -17.50
C ASN A 270 -1.43 -9.83 -16.08
N CYS A 271 -1.86 -8.98 -15.14
CA CYS A 271 -2.19 -9.38 -13.77
C CYS A 271 -3.69 -9.24 -13.49
N HIS A 272 -4.32 -8.16 -13.94
CA HIS A 272 -5.73 -7.87 -13.64
C HIS A 272 -6.74 -8.77 -14.38
N THR A 273 -6.30 -9.71 -15.21
CA THR A 273 -7.15 -10.83 -15.66
C THR A 273 -7.46 -11.82 -14.54
N TYR A 274 -6.56 -11.92 -13.54
CA TYR A 274 -6.67 -12.82 -12.40
C TYR A 274 -6.88 -12.06 -11.08
N ILE A 275 -6.35 -10.85 -10.96
CA ILE A 275 -6.51 -9.97 -9.80
C ILE A 275 -7.64 -8.99 -10.09
N ASN A 276 -8.86 -9.38 -9.73
CA ASN A 276 -10.10 -8.62 -9.99
C ASN A 276 -10.59 -7.80 -8.78
N GLU A 277 -9.93 -7.89 -7.63
CA GLU A 277 -10.24 -7.11 -6.44
C GLU A 277 -9.02 -6.31 -5.98
N GLY A 278 -9.27 -5.08 -5.52
CA GLY A 278 -8.29 -4.27 -4.83
C GLY A 278 -8.26 -4.56 -3.33
N ARG A 279 -7.29 -3.98 -2.62
CA ARG A 279 -7.22 -4.06 -1.14
C ARG A 279 -8.39 -3.36 -0.43
N SER A 280 -9.12 -2.51 -1.16
CA SER A 280 -10.31 -1.83 -0.70
C SER A 280 -11.39 -1.91 -1.78
N GLU A 281 -12.64 -1.67 -1.38
CA GLU A 281 -13.76 -1.58 -2.32
C GLU A 281 -13.50 -0.54 -3.42
N ASP A 282 -12.84 0.57 -3.08
CA ASP A 282 -12.46 1.60 -4.04
C ASP A 282 -11.40 1.09 -5.02
N GLY A 283 -10.41 0.31 -4.56
CA GLY A 283 -9.44 -0.34 -5.46
C GLY A 283 -10.13 -1.24 -6.48
N THR A 284 -11.15 -2.00 -6.08
CA THR A 284 -11.96 -2.84 -6.98
C THR A 284 -12.74 -1.99 -8.00
N LYS A 285 -13.29 -0.84 -7.58
CA LYS A 285 -13.94 0.12 -8.51
C LYS A 285 -12.95 0.68 -9.52
N GLU A 286 -11.72 0.99 -9.11
CA GLU A 286 -10.67 1.49 -10.01
C GLU A 286 -10.21 0.43 -11.02
N ILE A 287 -10.08 -0.84 -10.61
CA ILE A 287 -9.79 -1.95 -11.54
C ILE A 287 -10.91 -2.11 -12.57
N SER A 288 -12.17 -1.97 -12.14
CA SER A 288 -13.34 -2.08 -13.03
C SER A 288 -13.32 -1.04 -14.16
N LYS A 289 -12.72 0.14 -13.95
CA LYS A 289 -12.53 1.14 -15.02
C LYS A 289 -11.59 0.65 -16.12
N ILE A 290 -10.58 -0.16 -15.79
CA ILE A 290 -9.69 -0.78 -16.79
C ILE A 290 -10.48 -1.75 -17.66
N TYR A 291 -11.32 -2.57 -17.04
CA TYR A 291 -12.18 -3.52 -17.75
C TYR A 291 -13.16 -2.81 -18.68
N ALA A 292 -13.77 -1.73 -18.23
CA ALA A 292 -14.62 -0.89 -19.06
C ALA A 292 -13.84 -0.25 -20.22
N ALA A 293 -12.59 0.16 -20.04
CA ALA A 293 -11.79 0.74 -21.11
C ALA A 293 -11.50 -0.26 -22.24
N ILE A 294 -11.32 -1.54 -21.94
CA ILE A 294 -10.87 -2.55 -22.92
C ILE A 294 -11.93 -3.60 -23.29
N GLY A 295 -13.08 -3.59 -22.62
CA GLY A 295 -14.14 -4.59 -22.80
C GLY A 295 -13.77 -5.95 -22.23
N PHE A 296 -13.24 -6.01 -21.00
CA PHE A 296 -12.98 -7.29 -20.32
C PHE A 296 -14.12 -7.63 -19.35
N ASP A 297 -14.59 -8.87 -19.39
CA ASP A 297 -15.58 -9.39 -18.45
C ASP A 297 -14.89 -10.21 -17.35
N PRO A 298 -14.89 -9.77 -16.08
CA PRO A 298 -14.23 -10.49 -14.99
C PRO A 298 -14.92 -11.81 -14.59
N GLU A 299 -16.22 -11.99 -14.90
CA GLU A 299 -16.94 -13.22 -14.58
C GLU A 299 -16.57 -14.35 -15.54
N THR A 300 -16.58 -14.05 -16.84
CA THR A 300 -16.21 -15.01 -17.89
C THR A 300 -14.71 -15.03 -18.20
N ARG A 301 -13.96 -14.04 -17.71
CA ARG A 301 -12.54 -13.79 -17.97
C ARG A 301 -12.19 -13.74 -19.44
N SER A 302 -13.08 -13.14 -20.20
CA SER A 302 -12.96 -13.05 -21.65
C SER A 302 -13.15 -11.61 -22.09
N TYR A 303 -12.56 -11.29 -23.24
CA TYR A 303 -12.82 -10.01 -23.89
C TYR A 303 -14.15 -10.09 -24.63
N ILE A 304 -14.96 -9.04 -24.49
CA ILE A 304 -16.25 -8.92 -25.15
C ILE A 304 -16.01 -8.75 -26.66
N GLU A 305 -16.53 -9.69 -27.44
CA GLU A 305 -16.37 -9.68 -28.90
C GLU A 305 -17.03 -8.43 -29.50
N GLY A 306 -16.29 -7.72 -30.37
CA GLY A 306 -16.78 -6.50 -31.01
C GLY A 306 -16.83 -5.26 -30.11
N TYR A 307 -16.25 -5.31 -28.91
CA TYR A 307 -16.19 -4.16 -28.01
C TYR A 307 -15.27 -3.06 -28.57
N GLU A 308 -15.79 -1.83 -28.62
CA GLU A 308 -15.03 -0.65 -29.02
C GLU A 308 -14.23 -0.10 -27.83
N GLN A 309 -12.94 -0.41 -27.80
CA GLN A 309 -12.04 0.02 -26.73
C GLN A 309 -11.99 1.54 -26.61
N GLN A 310 -12.09 2.04 -25.38
CA GLN A 310 -11.97 3.45 -25.05
C GLN A 310 -10.60 3.69 -24.41
N PRO A 311 -9.70 4.45 -25.06
CA PRO A 311 -8.39 4.77 -24.50
C PRO A 311 -8.52 5.50 -23.16
N ILE A 312 -7.69 5.11 -22.18
CA ILE A 312 -7.62 5.81 -20.89
C ILE A 312 -6.90 7.15 -21.09
N GLU A 313 -7.61 8.25 -20.85
CA GLU A 313 -7.12 9.62 -21.05
C GLU A 313 -6.29 10.11 -19.85
N TRP A 314 -5.09 9.57 -19.69
CA TRP A 314 -4.18 9.96 -18.61
C TRP A 314 -3.78 11.44 -18.66
N ILE A 315 -3.73 12.09 -17.49
CA ILE A 315 -3.24 13.47 -17.37
C ILE A 315 -1.73 13.43 -17.16
N ARG A 316 -0.99 13.92 -18.16
CA ARG A 316 0.47 13.96 -18.14
C ARG A 316 0.98 15.05 -17.19
N ILE A 317 1.78 14.67 -16.19
CA ILE A 317 2.36 15.60 -15.21
C ILE A 317 3.78 16.08 -15.57
N HIS A 318 4.58 15.25 -16.24
CA HIS A 318 5.92 15.61 -16.67
C HIS A 318 5.89 16.05 -18.13
N ASN A 319 5.91 17.36 -18.36
CA ASN A 319 5.94 17.93 -19.69
C ASN A 319 7.12 18.88 -19.87
N LEU A 320 7.77 18.78 -21.03
CA LEU A 320 8.83 19.69 -21.44
C LEU A 320 8.34 20.44 -22.69
N PRO A 321 8.77 21.69 -22.91
CA PRO A 321 8.45 22.41 -24.15
C PRO A 321 8.89 21.62 -25.38
N ASP A 322 8.11 21.66 -26.46
CA ASP A 322 8.38 20.86 -27.68
C ASP A 322 9.71 21.22 -28.39
N LEU A 323 10.27 22.39 -28.09
CA LEU A 323 11.60 22.81 -28.56
C LEU A 323 12.76 22.08 -27.86
N ALA A 324 12.50 21.41 -26.73
CA ALA A 324 13.49 20.67 -25.98
C ALA A 324 13.52 19.21 -26.44
N TYR A 325 14.70 18.70 -26.78
CA TYR A 325 14.90 17.29 -27.08
C TYR A 325 15.34 16.55 -25.82
N PHE A 326 14.53 15.60 -25.37
CA PHE A 326 14.85 14.71 -24.26
C PHE A 326 14.74 13.25 -24.72
N ASN A 327 15.65 12.40 -24.25
CA ASN A 327 15.69 10.99 -24.63
C ASN A 327 15.97 10.09 -23.42
N HIS A 328 14.97 9.34 -22.96
CA HIS A 328 15.09 8.45 -21.80
C HIS A 328 16.18 7.38 -21.98
N SER A 329 16.27 6.70 -23.12
CA SER A 329 17.18 5.57 -23.29
C SER A 329 18.66 5.93 -23.15
N GLN A 330 19.03 7.17 -23.45
CA GLN A 330 20.39 7.67 -23.22
C GLN A 330 20.70 7.80 -21.71
N HIS A 331 19.76 8.32 -20.93
CA HIS A 331 19.94 8.49 -19.50
C HIS A 331 19.93 7.14 -18.77
N VAL A 332 19.01 6.25 -19.15
CA VAL A 332 18.86 4.95 -18.50
C VAL A 332 19.98 3.99 -18.89
N ASN A 333 20.25 3.78 -20.19
CA ASN A 333 21.19 2.73 -20.61
C ASN A 333 22.64 3.20 -20.73
N VAL A 334 22.88 4.44 -21.14
CA VAL A 334 24.24 4.93 -21.41
C VAL A 334 24.83 5.55 -20.15
N ALA A 335 24.07 6.43 -19.50
CA ALA A 335 24.50 7.08 -18.27
C ALA A 335 24.23 6.25 -17.00
N GLY A 336 23.27 5.32 -17.03
CA GLY A 336 22.93 4.49 -15.87
C GLY A 336 22.31 5.30 -14.73
N VAL A 337 21.54 6.34 -15.06
CA VAL A 337 20.89 7.20 -14.06
C VAL A 337 19.69 6.47 -13.48
N GLU A 338 19.60 6.44 -12.15
CA GLU A 338 18.47 5.86 -11.43
C GLU A 338 17.20 6.71 -11.60
N CYS A 339 16.05 6.06 -11.78
CA CYS A 339 14.77 6.73 -12.04
C CYS A 339 14.42 7.77 -10.96
N GLN A 340 14.73 7.46 -9.70
CA GLN A 340 14.38 8.25 -8.53
C GLN A 340 15.19 9.54 -8.43
N GLU A 341 16.37 9.62 -9.05
CA GLU A 341 17.14 10.87 -9.08
C GLU A 341 16.44 11.95 -9.90
N CYS A 342 15.64 11.54 -10.90
CA CYS A 342 14.91 12.46 -11.77
C CYS A 342 13.43 12.63 -11.38
N HIS A 343 12.77 11.53 -10.96
CA HIS A 343 11.32 11.52 -10.67
C HIS A 343 10.98 11.48 -9.18
N GLY A 344 11.97 11.37 -8.30
CA GLY A 344 11.77 11.19 -6.85
C GLY A 344 11.41 9.76 -6.47
N PRO A 345 11.17 9.49 -5.17
CA PRO A 345 10.76 8.18 -4.68
C PRO A 345 9.27 7.95 -5.00
N ILE A 346 9.00 7.41 -6.19
CA ILE A 346 7.64 7.16 -6.69
C ILE A 346 7.04 5.88 -6.09
N GLN A 347 7.90 4.95 -5.66
CA GLN A 347 7.52 3.71 -4.98
C GLN A 347 7.03 3.91 -3.54
#